data_AF-A0A6M3K0P9-F1
#
_entry.id   AF-A0A6M3K0P9-F1
#
_cell.length_a   1.000
_cell.length_b   1.000
_cell.length_c   1.000
_cell.angle_alpha   90.00
_cell.angle_beta   90.00
_cell.angle_gamma   90.00
#
_symmetry.space_group_name_H-M   'P 1'
#
loop_
_entity.id
_entity.type
_entity.pdbx_description
1 polymer ?
#
loop_
_entity_poly.entity_id
_entity_poly.type
_entity_poly.pdbx_seq_one_letter_code
_entity_poly.pdbx_strand_id
1 'polypeptide(L)'
;FLIGEAPGAEEDEVGIPFVGSSGRRLDKLLALAQIDPNDCYLSNVCRCRPPKNRNPRKKEITACVPFLWREIRLVKPEYIITLGSTPLGLFTQSGGVSQLHGTLFEYELDAGVV
;
A
#
# COMPACT_ATOMS: atom_id res chain seq x y z
N PHE A 1 6.32 1.53 -6.74
CA PHE A 1 5.47 0.58 -5.97
C PHE A 1 4.52 1.40 -5.11
N LEU A 2 3.21 1.12 -5.14
CA LEU A 2 2.22 1.81 -4.31
C LEU A 2 1.52 0.82 -3.39
N ILE A 3 1.30 1.20 -2.14
CA ILE A 3 0.76 0.32 -1.09
C ILE A 3 -0.46 0.96 -0.47
N GLY A 4 -1.63 0.32 -0.62
CA GLY A 4 -2.85 0.66 0.10
C GLY A 4 -3.04 -0.17 1.37
N GLU A 5 -4.19 0.02 2.04
CA GLU A 5 -4.52 -0.65 3.29
C GLU A 5 -5.03 -2.10 3.07
N ALA A 6 -6.14 -2.25 2.35
CA ALA A 6 -6.80 -3.52 2.07
C ALA A 6 -7.76 -3.36 0.87
N PRO A 7 -8.23 -4.45 0.25
CA PRO A 7 -9.32 -4.41 -0.73
C PRO A 7 -10.58 -3.79 -0.13
N GLY A 8 -11.28 -2.97 -0.93
CA GLY A 8 -12.61 -2.49 -0.63
C GLY A 8 -13.68 -3.48 -1.10
N ALA A 9 -14.93 -3.02 -1.14
CA ALA A 9 -16.07 -3.87 -1.50
C ALA A 9 -16.04 -4.31 -2.97
N GLU A 10 -15.74 -3.37 -3.86
CA GLU A 10 -15.73 -3.59 -5.31
C GLU A 10 -14.54 -4.46 -5.68
N GLU A 11 -13.37 -4.22 -5.08
CA GLU A 11 -12.17 -5.02 -5.29
C GLU A 11 -12.34 -6.48 -4.85
N ASP A 12 -13.03 -6.70 -3.74
CA ASP A 12 -13.33 -8.04 -3.20
C ASP A 12 -14.31 -8.82 -4.08
N GLU A 13 -15.29 -8.12 -4.67
CA GLU A 13 -16.29 -8.71 -5.55
C GLU A 13 -15.69 -9.13 -6.91
N VAL A 14 -14.85 -8.28 -7.50
CA VAL A 14 -14.32 -8.54 -8.85
C VAL A 14 -12.92 -9.16 -8.85
N GLY A 15 -12.22 -9.18 -7.71
CA GLY A 15 -10.87 -9.71 -7.57
C GLY A 15 -9.78 -8.85 -8.21
N ILE A 16 -10.09 -7.59 -8.55
CA ILE A 16 -9.16 -6.64 -9.19
C ILE A 16 -8.87 -5.51 -8.19
N PRO A 17 -7.60 -5.20 -7.89
CA PRO A 17 -7.26 -4.17 -6.93
C PRO A 17 -7.52 -2.78 -7.50
N PHE A 18 -7.88 -1.82 -6.64
CA PHE A 18 -8.07 -0.40 -6.98
C PHE A 18 -9.09 -0.15 -8.11
N VAL A 19 -10.17 -0.92 -8.19
CA VAL A 19 -11.28 -0.61 -9.11
C VAL A 19 -12.31 0.35 -8.52
N GLY A 20 -12.35 0.46 -7.19
CA GLY A 20 -13.33 1.26 -6.47
C GLY A 20 -13.14 2.77 -6.58
N SER A 21 -13.90 3.53 -5.80
CA SER A 21 -13.86 5.00 -5.79
C SER A 21 -12.46 5.56 -5.48
N SER A 22 -11.73 4.93 -4.56
CA SER A 22 -10.36 5.28 -4.21
C SER A 22 -9.39 4.98 -5.35
N GLY A 23 -9.59 3.88 -6.08
CA GLY A 23 -8.80 3.52 -7.24
C GLY A 23 -8.97 4.49 -8.41
N ARG A 24 -10.22 4.83 -8.75
CA ARG A 24 -10.53 5.87 -9.74
C ARG A 24 -9.95 7.24 -9.36
N ARG A 25 -9.79 7.52 -8.06
CA ARG A 25 -9.10 8.73 -7.59
C ARG A 25 -7.59 8.62 -7.78
N LEU A 26 -7.01 7.47 -7.49
CA LEU A 26 -5.59 7.19 -7.72
C LEU A 26 -5.23 7.36 -9.20
N ASP A 27 -6.03 6.84 -10.12
CA ASP A 27 -5.81 6.98 -11.57
C ASP A 27 -5.70 8.44 -12.00
N LYS A 28 -6.60 9.30 -11.48
CA LYS A 28 -6.57 10.74 -11.74
C LYS A 28 -5.32 11.39 -11.19
N LEU A 29 -4.84 10.96 -10.02
CA LEU A 29 -3.63 11.50 -9.40
C LEU A 29 -2.37 11.07 -10.18
N LEU A 30 -2.31 9.82 -10.64
CA LEU A 30 -1.22 9.33 -11.48
C LEU A 30 -1.18 10.10 -12.81
N ALA A 31 -2.34 10.31 -13.44
CA ALA A 31 -2.44 11.11 -14.65
C ALA A 31 -1.98 12.57 -14.45
N LEU A 32 -2.37 13.21 -13.34
CA LEU A 32 -1.91 14.56 -12.99
C LEU A 32 -0.40 14.62 -12.74
N ALA A 33 0.15 13.57 -12.13
CA ALA A 33 1.59 13.43 -11.89
C ALA A 33 2.37 12.99 -13.15
N GLN A 34 1.68 12.74 -14.27
CA GLN A 34 2.27 12.22 -15.51
C GLN A 34 3.01 10.88 -15.31
N ILE A 35 2.47 10.04 -14.44
CA ILE A 35 2.97 8.68 -14.18
C ILE A 35 2.09 7.70 -14.94
N ASP A 36 2.70 6.84 -15.76
CA ASP A 36 1.99 5.74 -16.41
C ASP A 36 1.60 4.69 -15.35
N PRO A 37 0.31 4.33 -15.22
CA PRO A 37 -0.11 3.23 -14.36
C PRO A 37 0.58 1.90 -14.65
N ASN A 38 1.06 1.67 -15.89
CA ASN A 38 1.81 0.46 -16.25
C ASN A 38 3.22 0.41 -15.64
N ASP A 39 3.80 1.57 -15.28
CA ASP A 39 5.07 1.64 -14.54
C ASP A 39 4.87 1.43 -13.03
N CYS A 40 3.61 1.30 -12.59
CA CYS A 40 3.26 1.14 -11.20
C CYS A 40 2.97 -0.32 -10.85
N TYR A 41 3.58 -0.79 -9.76
CA TYR A 41 3.12 -1.99 -9.06
C TYR A 41 2.21 -1.60 -7.90
N LEU A 42 0.95 -2.01 -7.94
CA LEU A 42 -0.07 -1.75 -6.93
C LEU A 42 -0.22 -2.95 -5.99
N SER A 43 -0.16 -2.72 -4.68
CA SER A 43 -0.42 -3.75 -3.67
C SER A 43 -1.14 -3.19 -2.45
N ASN A 44 -1.51 -4.05 -1.51
CA ASN A 44 -2.12 -3.70 -0.23
C ASN A 44 -1.42 -4.41 0.91
N VAL A 45 -1.44 -3.79 2.10
CA VAL A 45 -0.95 -4.41 3.33
C VAL A 45 -1.71 -5.69 3.65
N CYS A 46 -3.04 -5.65 3.59
CA CYS A 46 -3.90 -6.82 3.74
C CYS A 46 -4.43 -7.29 2.38
N ARG A 47 -4.56 -8.62 2.20
CA ARG A 47 -5.01 -9.23 0.93
C ARG A 47 -6.50 -9.48 0.83
N CYS A 48 -7.21 -9.40 1.95
CA CYS A 48 -8.64 -9.64 2.02
C CYS A 48 -9.32 -8.39 2.57
N ARG A 49 -10.53 -8.14 2.06
CA ARG A 49 -11.41 -7.09 2.58
C ARG A 49 -11.76 -7.36 4.05
N PRO A 50 -11.48 -6.43 4.98
CA PRO A 50 -11.93 -6.58 6.35
C PRO A 50 -13.46 -6.49 6.45
N PRO A 51 -14.09 -7.20 7.41
CA PRO A 51 -15.54 -7.15 7.59
C PRO A 51 -16.07 -5.72 7.70
N LYS A 52 -17.08 -5.38 6.88
CA LYS A 52 -17.68 -4.02 6.82
C LYS A 52 -16.69 -2.90 6.45
N ASN A 53 -15.59 -3.18 5.75
CA ASN A 53 -14.56 -2.21 5.38
C ASN A 53 -13.94 -1.46 6.58
N ARG A 54 -13.92 -2.07 7.77
CA ARG A 54 -13.17 -1.51 8.90
C ARG A 54 -11.67 -1.55 8.60
N ASN A 55 -10.88 -0.78 9.36
CA ASN A 55 -9.43 -0.93 9.30
C ASN A 55 -8.99 -2.36 9.70
N PRO A 56 -7.94 -2.91 9.07
CA PRO A 56 -7.33 -4.17 9.48
C PRO A 56 -6.87 -4.14 10.94
N ARG A 57 -7.09 -5.25 11.64
CA ARG A 57 -6.53 -5.47 12.97
C ARG A 57 -5.05 -5.81 12.85
N LYS A 58 -4.28 -5.55 13.91
CA LYS A 58 -2.85 -5.91 13.97
C LYS A 58 -2.58 -7.36 13.55
N LYS A 59 -3.39 -8.32 14.02
CA LYS A 59 -3.25 -9.73 13.64
C LYS A 59 -3.45 -10.00 12.13
N GLU A 60 -4.33 -9.23 11.48
CA GLU A 60 -4.60 -9.36 10.04
C GLU A 60 -3.45 -8.76 9.23
N ILE A 61 -2.90 -7.63 9.69
CA ILE A 61 -1.69 -7.01 9.15
C ILE A 61 -0.51 -7.98 9.28
N THR A 62 -0.20 -8.44 10.49
CA THR A 62 0.92 -9.36 10.75
C THR A 62 0.85 -10.63 9.89
N ALA A 63 -0.35 -11.16 9.66
CA ALA A 63 -0.53 -12.33 8.80
C ALA A 63 -0.26 -12.04 7.31
N CYS A 64 -0.53 -10.82 6.83
CA CYS A 64 -0.41 -10.47 5.41
C CYS A 64 0.93 -9.83 5.02
N VAL A 65 1.59 -9.15 5.96
CA VAL A 65 2.84 -8.42 5.75
C VAL A 65 3.97 -9.27 5.12
N PRO A 66 4.16 -10.56 5.44
CA PRO A 66 5.17 -11.39 4.77
C PRO A 66 5.00 -11.47 3.24
N PHE A 67 3.76 -11.45 2.74
CA PHE A 67 3.50 -11.46 1.30
C PHE A 67 3.89 -10.14 0.65
N LEU A 68 3.56 -9.01 1.30
CA LEU A 68 3.94 -7.68 0.83
C LEU A 68 5.47 -7.53 0.77
N TRP A 69 6.19 -7.98 1.81
CA TRP A 69 7.65 -7.94 1.79
C TRP A 69 8.24 -8.81 0.68
N ARG A 70 7.65 -9.97 0.41
CA ARG A 70 8.08 -10.81 -0.71
C ARG A 70 7.88 -10.11 -2.05
N GLU A 71 6.76 -9.43 -2.26
CA GLU A 71 6.53 -8.64 -3.48
C GLU A 71 7.55 -7.52 -3.63
N ILE A 72 7.79 -6.74 -2.57
CA ILE A 72 8.76 -5.64 -2.62
C ILE A 72 10.15 -6.16 -3.00
N ARG A 73 10.58 -7.30 -2.44
CA ARG A 73 11.86 -7.94 -2.79
C ARG A 73 11.93 -8.47 -4.22
N LEU A 74 10.81 -8.91 -4.79
CA LEU A 74 10.75 -9.40 -6.17
C LEU A 74 10.70 -8.26 -7.18
N VAL A 75 9.90 -7.23 -6.90
CA VAL A 75 9.75 -6.06 -7.75
C VAL A 75 10.98 -5.15 -7.69
N LYS A 76 11.69 -5.13 -6.56
CA LYS A 76 12.86 -4.26 -6.30
C LYS A 76 12.61 -2.81 -6.71
N PRO A 77 11.55 -2.16 -6.15
CA PRO A 77 11.18 -0.84 -6.59
C PRO A 77 12.18 0.21 -6.12
N GLU A 78 12.42 1.21 -6.97
CA GLU A 78 13.20 2.40 -6.59
C GLU A 78 12.43 3.27 -5.58
N TYR A 79 11.11 3.36 -5.72
CA TYR A 79 10.22 4.11 -4.83
C TYR A 79 9.07 3.27 -4.31
N ILE A 80 8.79 3.43 -3.01
CA ILE A 80 7.61 2.92 -2.34
C ILE A 80 6.76 4.10 -1.88
N ILE A 81 5.53 4.18 -2.39
CA ILE A 81 4.55 5.20 -2.04
C ILE A 81 3.50 4.55 -1.13
N THR A 82 3.39 5.04 0.10
CA THR A 82 2.38 4.56 1.05
C THR A 82 1.11 5.40 0.94
N LEU A 83 -0.02 4.74 0.70
CA LEU A 83 -1.33 5.37 0.57
C LEU A 83 -2.11 5.19 1.88
N GLY A 84 -1.84 6.07 2.83
CA GLY A 84 -2.52 6.10 4.15
C GLY A 84 -1.66 5.59 5.31
N SER A 85 -2.26 5.54 6.50
CA SER A 85 -1.53 5.33 7.76
C SER A 85 -1.11 3.89 7.99
N THR A 86 -1.92 2.91 7.59
CA THR A 86 -1.60 1.48 7.74
C THR A 86 -0.33 1.09 6.99
N PRO A 87 -0.17 1.38 5.68
CA PRO A 87 1.08 1.11 4.98
C PRO A 87 2.24 1.96 5.51
N LEU A 88 2.03 3.26 5.83
CA LEU A 88 3.07 4.11 6.40
C LEU A 88 3.66 3.55 7.70
N GLY A 89 2.81 3.02 8.58
CA GLY A 89 3.21 2.43 9.85
C GLY A 89 4.09 1.18 9.74
N LEU A 90 4.22 0.59 8.55
CA LEU A 90 5.18 -0.50 8.31
C LEU A 90 6.62 0.00 8.11
N PHE A 91 6.78 1.25 7.69
CA PHE A 91 8.09 1.83 7.35
C PHE A 91 8.59 2.81 8.41
N THR A 92 7.71 3.34 9.27
CA THR A 92 8.10 4.30 10.31
C THR A 92 7.16 4.27 11.52
N GLN A 93 7.72 4.60 12.69
CA GLN A 93 6.95 4.83 13.93
C GLN A 93 6.89 6.32 14.32
N SER A 94 7.54 7.20 13.54
CA SER A 94 7.87 8.58 13.95
C SER A 94 6.92 9.66 13.43
N GLY A 95 5.63 9.37 13.31
CA GLY A 95 4.63 10.37 12.90
C GLY A 95 3.46 9.79 12.12
N GLY A 96 2.38 10.57 12.02
CA GLY A 96 1.21 10.23 11.23
C GLY A 96 1.30 10.72 9.78
N VAL A 97 0.33 10.30 8.94
CA VAL A 97 0.22 10.75 7.55
C VAL A 97 0.20 12.28 7.46
N SER A 98 -0.51 12.98 8.35
CA SER A 98 -0.58 14.44 8.36
C SER A 98 0.77 15.13 8.57
N GLN A 99 1.76 14.45 9.13
CA GLN A 99 3.09 14.99 9.38
C GLN A 99 4.10 14.56 8.30
N LEU A 100 3.96 13.35 7.77
CA LEU A 100 4.95 12.71 6.90
C LEU A 100 4.53 12.67 5.42
N HIS A 101 3.32 13.10 5.07
CA HIS A 101 2.93 13.11 3.66
C HIS A 101 3.85 14.02 2.83
N GLY A 102 4.29 13.52 1.67
CA GLY A 102 5.16 14.29 0.75
C GLY A 102 6.64 14.35 1.14
N THR A 103 7.04 13.73 2.26
CA THR A 103 8.46 13.64 2.65
C THR A 103 9.09 12.38 2.08
N LEU A 104 10.29 12.50 1.51
CA LEU A 104 11.12 11.37 1.13
C LEU A 104 12.00 10.95 2.32
N PHE A 105 12.08 9.64 2.57
CA PHE A 105 13.02 9.06 3.52
C PHE A 105 13.62 7.78 2.94
N GLU A 106 14.87 7.53 3.29
CA GLU A 106 15.58 6.32 2.88
C GLU A 106 15.14 5.13 3.74
N TYR A 107 15.03 3.96 3.11
CA TYR A 107 14.65 2.72 3.78
C TYR A 107 15.50 1.57 3.25
N GLU A 108 16.25 0.92 4.13
CA GLU A 108 17.01 -0.29 3.81
C GLU A 108 16.11 -1.53 3.92
N LEU A 109 15.85 -2.17 2.78
CA LEU A 109 15.02 -3.38 2.70
C LEU A 109 15.63 -4.61 3.39
N ASP A 110 16.92 -4.57 3.67
CA ASP A 110 17.71 -5.70 4.19
C ASP A 110 18.01 -5.60 5.70
N ALA A 111 17.54 -4.56 6.39
CA ALA A 111 17.85 -4.33 7.81
C ALA A 111 17.02 -5.16 8.82
N GLY A 112 16.39 -6.28 8.44
CA GLY A 112 15.62 -7.05 9.43
C GLY A 112 14.75 -8.20 8.95
N VAL A 113 15.27 -9.11 8.13
CA VAL A 113 14.67 -10.45 8.06
C VAL A 113 15.33 -11.32 9.12
N VAL A 114 14.70 -11.38 10.30
CA VAL A 114 14.79 -12.53 11.21
C VAL A 114 13.59 -13.43 10.93
#